data_AF-A0AA96KGK0-F1
#
_entry.id   AF-A0AA96KGK0-F1
#
_cell.length_a   1.000
_cell.length_b   1.000
_cell.length_c   1.000
_cell.angle_alpha   90.00
_cell.angle_beta   90.00
_cell.angle_gamma   90.00
#
_symmetry.space_group_name_H-M   'P 1'
#
loop_
_entity.id
_entity.type
_entity.pdbx_description
1 polymer ?
#
loop_
_entity_poly.entity_id
_entity_poly.type
_entity_poly.pdbx_seq_one_letter_code
_entity_poly.pdbx_strand_id
1 'polypeptide(L)'
;MTKERDAGPLITAQTGWEESFLIGTEVELLKFAENIISSVKSAKEDEFFGEKTKTSNFYNATGQYSEVLFDWLVVTKNQEQTIKLSQKIQGL
;
A
#
# COMPACT_ATOMS: atom_id res chain seq x y z
N MET A 1 -6.43 -2.03 37.52
CA MET A 1 -7.01 -2.54 36.27
C MET A 1 -6.46 -1.71 35.12
N THR A 2 -5.34 -2.13 34.56
CA THR A 2 -4.81 -1.58 33.31
C THR A 2 -5.73 -2.08 32.20
N LYS A 3 -6.41 -1.19 31.50
CA LYS A 3 -7.16 -1.54 30.29
C LYS A 3 -6.14 -2.15 29.32
N GLU A 4 -6.23 -3.45 29.06
CA GLU A 4 -5.62 -4.05 27.88
C GLU A 4 -6.24 -3.31 26.69
N ARG A 5 -5.45 -2.43 26.08
CA ARG A 5 -5.83 -1.72 24.87
C ARG A 5 -5.57 -2.68 23.73
N ASP A 6 -6.62 -2.98 22.97
CA ASP A 6 -6.61 -3.84 21.79
C ASP A 6 -5.32 -3.61 20.99
N ALA A 7 -4.49 -4.67 20.96
CA ALA A 7 -3.28 -4.67 20.17
C ALA A 7 -3.70 -4.66 18.71
N GLY A 8 -3.64 -3.47 18.10
CA GLY A 8 -3.92 -3.25 16.69
C GLY A 8 -3.01 -4.06 15.77
N PRO A 9 -3.23 -3.96 14.46
CA PRO A 9 -2.64 -4.84 13.48
C PRO A 9 -1.15 -4.49 13.31
N LEU A 10 -0.27 -5.49 13.43
CA LEU A 10 1.14 -5.32 13.19
C LEU A 10 1.44 -5.68 11.73
N ILE A 11 1.53 -4.69 10.86
CA ILE A 11 2.11 -4.91 9.53
C ILE A 11 3.63 -4.79 9.69
N THR A 12 4.35 -5.73 9.07
CA THR A 12 5.82 -5.89 9.04
C THR A 12 6.42 -6.75 10.17
N ALA A 13 6.52 -8.04 9.91
CA ALA A 13 7.78 -8.73 10.16
C ALA A 13 8.34 -9.07 8.78
N GLN A 14 9.34 -8.34 8.32
CA GLN A 14 10.14 -8.78 7.17
C GLN A 14 11.00 -9.94 7.68
N THR A 15 10.60 -11.18 7.40
CA THR A 15 11.35 -12.38 7.83
C THR A 15 12.38 -12.81 6.80
N GLY A 16 12.39 -12.20 5.60
CA GLY A 16 13.35 -12.47 4.52
C GLY A 16 13.32 -11.42 3.40
N TRP A 17 14.22 -11.57 2.41
CA TRP A 17 14.34 -10.65 1.26
C TRP A 17 13.09 -10.59 0.37
N GLU A 18 12.22 -11.60 0.41
CA GLU A 18 11.01 -11.68 -0.45
C GLU A 18 9.71 -11.82 0.34
N GLU A 19 9.73 -11.69 1.66
CA GLU A 19 8.54 -11.97 2.49
C GLU A 19 8.08 -10.72 3.25
N SER A 20 6.91 -10.23 2.83
CA SER A 20 6.16 -9.18 3.51
C SER A 20 4.85 -9.75 4.05
N PHE A 21 4.61 -9.65 5.36
CA PHE A 21 3.38 -10.10 5.99
C PHE A 21 2.45 -8.93 6.31
N LEU A 22 1.18 -9.09 5.92
CA LEU A 22 0.06 -8.23 6.30
C LEU A 22 -0.71 -8.92 7.43
N ILE A 23 -0.51 -8.48 8.68
CA ILE A 23 -1.15 -9.07 9.86
C ILE A 23 -2.02 -8.02 10.54
N GLY A 24 -3.25 -8.39 10.86
CA GLY A 24 -4.21 -7.52 11.54
C GLY A 24 -5.50 -8.21 11.93
N THR A 25 -6.36 -7.53 12.68
CA THR A 25 -7.73 -8.01 12.91
C THR A 25 -8.53 -7.95 11.61
N GLU A 26 -9.62 -8.73 11.55
CA GLU A 26 -10.52 -8.73 10.39
C GLU A 26 -10.98 -7.31 10.00
N VAL A 27 -11.40 -6.52 10.98
CA VAL A 27 -11.88 -5.14 10.77
C VAL A 27 -10.79 -4.26 10.16
N GLU A 28 -9.56 -4.40 10.64
CA GLU A 28 -8.43 -3.60 10.17
C GLU A 28 -8.01 -3.99 8.75
N LEU A 29 -7.98 -5.28 8.44
CA LEU A 29 -7.65 -5.78 7.11
C LEU A 29 -8.72 -5.42 6.08
N LEU A 30 -10.00 -5.48 6.46
CA LEU A 30 -11.10 -5.01 5.61
C LEU A 30 -11.00 -3.52 5.33
N LYS A 31 -10.77 -2.70 6.37
CA LYS A 31 -10.59 -1.25 6.23
C LYS A 31 -9.38 -0.90 5.35
N PHE A 32 -8.28 -1.64 5.49
CA PHE A 32 -7.11 -1.47 4.62
C PHE A 32 -7.44 -1.77 3.15
N ALA A 33 -8.15 -2.88 2.88
CA ALA A 33 -8.59 -3.23 1.53
C ALA A 33 -9.55 -2.18 0.94
N GLU A 34 -10.51 -1.68 1.72
CA GLU A 34 -11.41 -0.61 1.32
C GLU A 34 -10.66 0.67 0.94
N ASN A 35 -9.63 1.03 1.71
CA ASN A 35 -8.79 2.18 1.39
C ASN A 35 -8.04 2.01 0.07
N ILE A 36 -7.46 0.83 -0.21
CA ILE A 36 -6.83 0.54 -1.51
C ILE A 36 -7.85 0.72 -2.64
N ILE A 37 -9.03 0.11 -2.50
CA ILE A 37 -10.10 0.18 -3.50
C ILE A 37 -10.53 1.63 -3.74
N SER A 38 -10.69 2.40 -2.67
CA SER A 38 -11.04 3.82 -2.73
C SER A 38 -9.98 4.62 -3.49
N SER A 39 -8.70 4.41 -3.17
CA SER A 39 -7.58 5.09 -3.83
C SER A 39 -7.42 4.73 -5.29
N VAL A 40 -7.67 3.48 -5.68
CA VAL A 40 -7.73 3.07 -7.10
C VAL A 40 -8.86 3.82 -7.82
N LYS A 41 -10.04 3.91 -7.20
CA LYS A 41 -11.21 4.60 -7.80
C LYS A 41 -10.99 6.12 -7.91
N SER A 42 -10.27 6.73 -6.96
CA SER A 42 -10.00 8.17 -6.96
C SER A 42 -8.76 8.57 -7.74
N ALA A 43 -7.99 7.61 -8.28
CA ALA A 43 -6.76 7.88 -9.01
C ALA A 43 -7.04 8.73 -10.26
N LYS A 44 -6.23 9.78 -10.43
CA LYS A 44 -6.37 10.74 -11.54
C LYS A 44 -5.24 10.53 -12.54
N GLU A 45 -5.47 10.93 -13.78
CA GLU A 45 -4.43 10.87 -14.81
C GLU A 45 -3.19 11.65 -14.37
N ASP A 46 -2.04 11.04 -14.55
CA ASP A 46 -0.74 11.57 -14.14
C ASP A 46 0.38 11.00 -15.02
N GLU A 47 1.58 11.56 -14.88
CA GLU A 47 2.80 11.04 -15.49
C GLU A 47 3.75 10.55 -14.40
N PHE A 48 3.96 9.24 -14.35
CA PHE A 48 4.85 8.61 -13.37
C PHE A 48 6.04 7.98 -14.09
N PHE A 49 7.26 8.45 -13.80
CA PHE A 49 8.50 8.04 -14.50
C PHE A 49 8.41 8.12 -16.03
N GLY A 50 7.76 9.16 -16.55
CA GLY A 50 7.59 9.39 -18.00
C GLY A 50 6.51 8.54 -18.66
N GLU A 51 5.73 7.77 -17.90
CA GLU A 51 4.62 6.98 -18.42
C GLU A 51 3.28 7.60 -18.00
N LYS A 52 2.32 7.64 -18.93
CA LYS A 52 0.93 8.04 -18.61
C LYS A 52 0.27 6.96 -17.76
N THR A 53 -0.01 7.27 -16.51
CA THR A 53 -0.64 6.39 -15.52
C THR A 53 -1.86 7.08 -14.91
N LYS A 54 -2.49 6.45 -13.92
CA LYS A 54 -3.26 7.20 -12.93
C LYS A 54 -2.58 7.08 -11.57
N THR A 55 -2.55 8.15 -10.80
CA THR A 55 -1.97 8.14 -9.46
C THR A 55 -2.95 8.64 -8.42
N SER A 56 -2.78 8.17 -7.20
CA SER A 56 -3.37 8.77 -6.00
C SER A 56 -2.38 8.68 -4.85
N ASN A 57 -2.42 9.68 -3.98
CA ASN A 57 -1.71 9.61 -2.71
C ASN A 57 -2.39 8.52 -1.86
N PHE A 58 -1.61 7.59 -1.34
CA PHE A 58 -2.13 6.46 -0.57
C PHE A 58 -1.54 6.46 0.84
N TYR A 59 -1.89 7.46 1.64
CA TYR A 59 -1.48 7.48 3.04
C TYR A 59 -2.45 6.64 3.88
N ASN A 60 -1.98 5.56 4.51
CA ASN A 60 -2.79 4.81 5.45
C ASN A 60 -1.96 4.38 6.67
N ALA A 61 -2.12 5.10 7.78
CA ALA A 61 -1.64 4.64 9.08
C ALA A 61 -2.61 3.57 9.59
N THR A 62 -2.20 2.31 9.61
CA THR A 62 -3.07 1.18 9.98
C THR A 62 -3.04 0.82 11.45
N GLY A 63 -2.23 1.47 12.29
CA GLY A 63 -2.32 1.29 13.74
C GLY A 63 -1.24 2.01 14.54
N GLN A 64 -1.32 1.92 15.87
CA GLN A 64 -0.36 2.54 16.81
C GLN A 64 1.07 1.95 16.69
N TYR A 65 1.22 0.77 16.08
CA TYR A 65 2.47 0.02 16.02
C TYR A 65 2.94 -0.30 14.60
N SER A 66 2.28 0.25 13.58
CA SER A 66 2.63 -0.01 12.19
C SER A 66 2.16 1.11 11.27
N GLU A 67 3.11 1.74 10.60
CA GLU A 67 2.87 2.67 9.51
C GLU A 67 3.38 2.02 8.23
N VAL A 68 2.46 1.58 7.36
CA VAL A 68 2.83 1.30 5.97
C VAL A 68 2.62 2.60 5.22
N LEU A 69 3.72 3.30 4.98
CA LEU A 69 3.72 4.52 4.19
C LEU A 69 3.86 4.15 2.72
N PHE A 70 2.75 4.24 1.99
CA PHE A 70 2.79 4.27 0.54
C PHE A 70 2.74 5.73 0.10
N ASP A 71 3.83 6.22 -0.47
CA ASP A 71 3.84 7.59 -0.99
C ASP A 71 2.87 7.73 -2.17
N TRP A 72 2.80 6.72 -3.05
CA TRP A 72 2.02 6.74 -4.28
C TRP A 72 1.37 5.38 -4.55
N LEU A 73 0.08 5.40 -4.92
CA LEU A 73 -0.57 4.31 -5.62
C LEU A 73 -0.59 4.64 -7.11
N VAL A 74 0.01 3.76 -7.91
CA VAL A 74 0.12 3.93 -9.37
C VAL A 74 -0.71 2.86 -10.06
N VAL A 75 -1.75 3.28 -10.79
CA VAL A 75 -2.61 2.41 -11.60
C VAL A 75 -2.10 2.40 -13.03
N THR A 76 -1.69 1.22 -13.50
CA THR A 76 -1.25 0.99 -14.87
C THR A 76 -2.39 0.52 -15.76
N LYS A 77 -2.23 0.66 -17.07
CA LYS A 77 -3.22 0.27 -18.08
C LYS A 77 -3.21 -1.23 -18.35
N ASN A 78 -2.05 -1.86 -18.25
CA ASN A 78 -1.84 -3.28 -18.56
C ASN A 78 -0.56 -3.81 -17.88
N GLN A 79 -0.37 -5.13 -17.97
CA GLN A 79 0.75 -5.84 -17.36
C GLN A 79 2.12 -5.40 -17.91
N GLU A 80 2.21 -5.09 -19.20
CA GLU A 80 3.45 -4.62 -19.83
C GLU A 80 3.91 -3.29 -19.21
N GLN A 81 3.00 -2.35 -19.03
CA GLN A 81 3.29 -1.08 -18.36
C GLN A 81 3.67 -1.30 -16.88
N THR A 82 3.04 -2.25 -16.19
CA THR A 82 3.42 -2.62 -14.81
C THR A 82 4.86 -3.09 -14.74
N ILE A 83 5.26 -4.02 -15.62
CA ILE A 83 6.63 -4.56 -15.63
C ILE A 83 7.65 -3.46 -15.95
N LYS A 84 7.36 -2.62 -16.94
CA LYS A 84 8.24 -1.50 -17.32
C LYS A 84 8.46 -0.53 -16.16
N LEU A 85 7.39 -0.18 -15.43
CA LEU A 85 7.48 0.73 -14.28
C LEU A 85 8.17 0.08 -13.08
N SER A 86 7.91 -1.20 -12.79
CA SER A 86 8.55 -1.90 -11.67
C SER A 86 10.07 -1.99 -11.86
N GLN A 87 10.54 -2.24 -13.08
CA GLN A 87 11.96 -2.23 -13.42
C GLN A 87 12.60 -0.85 -13.24
N LYS A 88 11.90 0.23 -13.64
CA LYS A 88 12.38 1.61 -13.43
C LYS A 88 12.51 1.95 -11.95
N ILE A 89 11.56 1.51 -11.12
CA ILE A 89 11.57 1.74 -9.67
C ILE A 89 12.71 0.96 -8.99
N GLN A 90 12.91 -0.30 -9.35
CA GLN A 90 13.96 -1.16 -8.76
C GLN A 90 15.39 -0.74 -9.14
N GLY A 91 15.54 0.04 -10.22
CA GLY A 91 16.83 0.57 -10.67
C GLY A 91 17.26 1.88 -10.00
N LEU A 92 16.49 2.40 -9.04
CA LEU A 92 16.79 3.58 -8.21
C LEU A 92 17.50 3.17 -6.92
#